data_AF-A0A6L9IT93-F1
#
_entry.id   AF-A0A6L9IT93-F1
#
_cell.length_a   1.000
_cell.length_b   1.000
_cell.length_c   1.000
_cell.angle_alpha   90.00
_cell.angle_beta   90.00
_cell.angle_gamma   90.00
#
_symmetry.space_group_name_H-M   'P 1'
#
loop_
_entity.id
_entity.type
_entity.pdbx_description
1 polymer ?
#
loop_
_entity_poly.entity_id
_entity_poly.type
_entity_poly.pdbx_seq_one_letter_code
_entity_poly.pdbx_strand_id
1 'polypeptide(L)'
;MASTRDQIIEKTCELLELQGYHATGLNQIIRESGSPKGSLYYHFPGGKEELAVEAVSRVGEIVLRRIVDNLAQIDDAAAAISGFIANIAVHVERSGFRAGGPITTIALETATDSETLRATCDRIYGGW
;
A
#
# COMPACT_ATOMS: atom_id res chain seq x y z
N MET A 1 0.76 -19.69 -9.48
CA MET A 1 1.20 -19.55 -8.07
C MET A 1 1.92 -18.23 -7.96
N ALA A 2 1.63 -17.41 -6.94
CA ALA A 2 2.36 -16.18 -6.69
C ALA A 2 3.84 -16.50 -6.40
N SER A 3 4.77 -15.67 -6.90
CA SER A 3 6.19 -15.87 -6.63
C SER A 3 6.51 -15.60 -5.15
N THR A 4 7.64 -16.09 -4.64
CA THR A 4 8.09 -15.74 -3.28
C THR A 4 8.24 -14.22 -3.12
N ARG A 5 8.69 -13.52 -4.17
CA ARG A 5 8.74 -12.06 -4.19
C ARG A 5 7.35 -11.45 -3.98
N ASP A 6 6.33 -11.96 -4.66
CA ASP A 6 4.96 -11.44 -4.54
C ASP A 6 4.37 -11.69 -3.15
N GLN A 7 4.61 -12.87 -2.56
CA GLN A 7 4.16 -13.19 -1.20
C GLN A 7 4.77 -12.25 -0.16
N ILE A 8 6.06 -11.92 -0.30
CA ILE A 8 6.73 -10.97 0.57
C ILE A 8 6.13 -9.57 0.42
N ILE A 9 5.87 -9.11 -0.80
CA ILE A 9 5.27 -7.80 -1.05
C ILE A 9 3.84 -7.75 -0.52
N GLU A 10 3.00 -8.75 -0.82
CA GLU A 10 1.61 -8.83 -0.34
C GLU A 10 1.56 -8.74 1.19
N LYS A 11 2.40 -9.52 1.88
CA LYS A 11 2.47 -9.45 3.34
C LYS A 11 2.96 -8.09 3.84
N THR A 12 3.91 -7.48 3.14
CA THR A 12 4.40 -6.14 3.48
C THR A 12 3.27 -5.12 3.35
N CYS A 13 2.48 -5.16 2.27
CA CYS A 13 1.33 -4.27 2.09
C CYS A 13 0.35 -4.37 3.27
N GLU A 14 -0.02 -5.59 3.66
CA GLU A 14 -0.94 -5.83 4.76
C GLU A 14 -0.41 -5.28 6.10
N LEU A 15 0.86 -5.51 6.40
CA LEU A 15 1.48 -5.03 7.63
C LEU A 15 1.60 -3.50 7.64
N LEU A 16 2.00 -2.89 6.53
CA LEU A 16 2.09 -1.43 6.43
C LEU A 16 0.72 -0.78 6.58
N GLU A 17 -0.34 -1.37 6.03
CA GLU A 17 -1.71 -0.89 6.21
C GLU A 17 -2.17 -0.99 7.66
N LEU A 18 -1.82 -2.08 8.35
CA LEU A 18 -2.30 -2.35 9.70
C LEU A 18 -1.59 -1.52 10.79
N GLN A 19 -0.29 -1.29 10.64
CA GLN A 19 0.56 -0.78 11.73
C GLN A 19 1.60 0.26 11.28
N GLY A 20 1.63 0.63 10.00
CA GLY A 20 2.55 1.66 9.50
C GLY A 20 3.96 1.15 9.22
N TYR A 21 4.81 2.05 8.72
CA TYR A 21 6.18 1.73 8.33
C TYR A 21 7.04 1.41 9.54
N HIS A 22 7.05 2.27 10.57
CA HIS A 22 7.99 2.12 11.69
C HIS A 22 7.72 0.88 12.54
N ALA A 23 6.45 0.52 12.75
CA ALA A 23 6.08 -0.69 13.50
C ALA A 23 6.32 -2.00 12.71
N THR A 24 6.52 -1.93 11.40
CA THR A 24 6.72 -3.11 10.55
C THR A 24 8.19 -3.50 10.45
N GLY A 25 8.58 -4.63 11.03
CA GLY A 25 9.96 -5.13 10.99
C GLY A 25 10.21 -6.20 9.93
N LEU A 26 11.42 -6.27 9.36
CA LEU A 26 11.80 -7.31 8.39
C LEU A 26 11.58 -8.74 8.93
N ASN A 27 11.91 -8.99 10.20
CA ASN A 27 11.72 -10.31 10.81
C ASN A 27 10.24 -10.67 10.94
N GLN A 28 9.35 -9.68 11.13
CA GLN A 28 7.91 -9.90 11.14
C GLN A 28 7.44 -10.26 9.73
N ILE A 29 7.84 -9.50 8.71
CA ILE A 29 7.51 -9.78 7.31
C ILE A 29 7.95 -11.19 6.92
N ILE A 30 9.19 -11.59 7.20
CA ILE A 30 9.71 -12.94 6.90
C ILE A 30 8.84 -14.02 7.53
N ARG A 31 8.50 -13.84 8.81
CA ARG A 31 7.72 -14.82 9.56
C ARG A 31 6.29 -14.91 9.04
N GLU A 32 5.65 -13.78 8.77
CA GLU A 32 4.24 -13.75 8.35
C GLU A 32 4.05 -14.02 6.85
N SER A 33 5.06 -13.81 6.02
CA SER A 33 5.01 -14.16 4.59
C SER A 33 5.26 -15.65 4.35
N GLY A 34 5.69 -16.40 5.38
CA GLY A 34 6.06 -17.81 5.28
C GLY A 34 7.28 -18.06 4.39
N SER A 35 8.01 -17.00 3.99
CA SER A 35 9.12 -17.09 3.06
C SER A 35 10.44 -17.38 3.80
N PRO A 36 11.37 -18.15 3.21
CA PRO A 36 12.68 -18.33 3.80
C PRO A 36 13.41 -16.99 3.96
N LYS A 37 14.11 -16.80 5.09
CA LYS A 37 14.89 -15.58 5.35
C LYS A 37 15.82 -15.22 4.20
N GLY A 38 16.51 -16.21 3.63
CA GLY A 38 17.41 -16.02 2.49
C GLY A 38 16.71 -15.46 1.24
N SER A 39 15.45 -15.82 1.01
CA SER A 39 14.68 -15.32 -0.13
C SER A 39 14.37 -13.83 -0.02
N LEU A 40 14.12 -13.30 1.19
CA LEU A 40 13.90 -11.87 1.36
C LEU A 40 15.16 -11.09 0.98
N TYR A 41 16.32 -11.44 1.54
CA TYR A 41 17.57 -10.74 1.23
C TYR A 41 18.05 -10.96 -0.21
N TYR A 42 17.63 -12.05 -0.85
CA TYR A 42 17.86 -12.28 -2.28
C TYR A 42 16.99 -11.34 -3.15
N HIS A 43 15.71 -11.19 -2.83
CA HIS A 43 14.78 -10.38 -3.61
C HIS A 43 14.82 -8.88 -3.30
N PHE A 44 15.21 -8.52 -2.07
CA PHE A 44 15.21 -7.16 -1.54
C PHE A 44 16.54 -6.88 -0.80
N PRO A 45 17.67 -6.80 -1.52
CA PRO A 45 18.98 -6.54 -0.92
C PRO A 45 19.08 -5.15 -0.26
N GLY A 46 18.26 -4.18 -0.68
CA GLY A 46 18.08 -2.88 -0.05
C GLY A 46 17.23 -2.90 1.22
N GLY A 47 16.72 -4.07 1.61
CA GLY A 47 16.09 -4.30 2.91
C GLY A 47 14.71 -3.68 3.05
N LYS A 48 14.43 -3.12 4.24
CA LYS A 48 13.08 -2.68 4.63
C LYS A 48 12.56 -1.54 3.76
N GLU A 49 13.40 -0.55 3.45
CA GLU A 49 12.98 0.63 2.70
C GLU A 49 12.65 0.25 1.25
N GLU A 50 13.51 -0.54 0.58
CA GLU A 50 13.23 -1.07 -0.77
C GLU A 50 11.90 -1.84 -0.80
N LEU A 51 11.70 -2.75 0.17
CA LEU A 51 10.49 -3.54 0.25
C LEU A 51 9.25 -2.68 0.52
N ALA A 52 9.36 -1.65 1.35
CA ALA A 52 8.28 -0.71 1.60
C ALA A 52 7.95 0.12 0.35
N VAL A 53 8.95 0.58 -0.41
CA VAL A 53 8.75 1.32 -1.67
C VAL A 53 7.97 0.47 -2.69
N GLU A 54 8.34 -0.80 -2.82
CA GLU A 54 7.67 -1.76 -3.72
C GLU A 54 6.21 -2.02 -3.28
N ALA A 55 5.99 -2.23 -1.98
CA ALA A 55 4.66 -2.43 -1.41
C ALA A 55 3.77 -1.20 -1.60
N VAL A 56 4.29 -0.01 -1.25
CA VAL A 56 3.63 1.29 -1.43
C VAL A 56 3.26 1.54 -2.88
N SER A 57 4.19 1.28 -3.80
CA SER A 57 3.95 1.43 -5.24
C SER A 57 2.85 0.48 -5.73
N ARG A 58 2.89 -0.79 -5.33
CA ARG A 58 1.87 -1.78 -5.68
C ARG A 58 0.49 -1.37 -5.17
N VAL A 59 0.40 -0.89 -3.94
CA VAL A 59 -0.86 -0.38 -3.39
C VAL A 59 -1.34 0.86 -4.14
N GLY A 60 -0.43 1.79 -4.47
CA GLY A 60 -0.73 2.97 -5.27
C GLY A 60 -1.36 2.62 -6.63
N GLU A 61 -0.81 1.63 -7.33
CA GLU A 61 -1.34 1.12 -8.60
C GLU A 61 -2.70 0.41 -8.47
N ILE A 62 -2.92 -0.31 -7.37
CA ILE A 62 -4.22 -0.94 -7.09
C ILE A 62 -5.28 0.14 -6.84
N VAL A 63 -4.96 1.17 -6.06
CA VAL A 63 -5.88 2.28 -5.77
C VAL A 63 -6.17 3.09 -7.02
N LEU A 64 -5.16 3.43 -7.83
CA LEU A 64 -5.36 4.14 -9.09
C LEU A 64 -6.31 3.39 -10.02
N ARG A 65 -6.11 2.08 -10.19
CA ARG A 65 -7.04 1.25 -10.99
C ARG A 65 -8.46 1.30 -10.43
N ARG A 66 -8.63 1.21 -9.12
CA ARG A 66 -9.96 1.30 -8.48
C ARG A 66 -10.61 2.67 -8.69
N ILE A 67 -9.84 3.75 -8.64
CA ILE A 67 -10.31 5.12 -8.95
C ILE A 67 -10.82 5.15 -10.38
N VAL A 68 -9.98 4.78 -11.34
CA VAL A 68 -10.32 4.78 -12.78
C VAL A 68 -11.54 3.91 -13.07
N ASP A 69 -11.56 2.69 -12.56
CA ASP A 69 -12.65 1.74 -12.80
C ASP A 69 -13.98 2.22 -12.20
N ASN A 70 -13.97 2.83 -11.00
CA ASN A 70 -15.16 3.39 -10.38
C ASN A 70 -15.68 4.60 -11.13
N LEU A 71 -14.79 5.53 -11.47
CA LEU A 71 -15.18 6.76 -12.15
C LEU A 71 -15.73 6.47 -13.55
N ALA A 72 -15.25 5.41 -14.22
CA ALA A 72 -15.77 4.97 -15.51
C ALA A 72 -17.16 4.32 -15.46
N GLN A 73 -17.71 4.00 -14.28
CA GLN A 73 -19.04 3.38 -14.17
C GLN A 73 -20.21 4.37 -14.35
N ILE A 74 -19.95 5.67 -14.21
CA ILE A 74 -20.99 6.70 -14.17
C ILE A 74 -20.58 7.86 -15.09
N ASP A 75 -21.42 8.16 -16.09
CA ASP A 75 -21.14 9.21 -17.07
C ASP A 75 -21.10 10.62 -16.47
N ASP A 76 -21.96 10.89 -15.48
CA ASP A 76 -21.95 12.16 -14.77
C ASP A 76 -20.79 12.22 -13.77
N ALA A 77 -19.84 13.13 -14.00
CA ALA A 77 -18.63 13.24 -13.21
C ALA A 77 -18.90 13.52 -11.72
N ALA A 78 -19.89 14.34 -11.41
CA ALA A 78 -20.23 14.67 -10.01
C ALA A 78 -20.79 13.44 -9.28
N ALA A 79 -21.68 12.68 -9.93
CA ALA A 79 -22.19 11.43 -9.41
C ALA A 79 -21.11 10.34 -9.31
N ALA A 80 -20.19 10.26 -10.27
CA ALA A 80 -19.06 9.33 -10.26
C ALA A 80 -18.15 9.56 -9.04
N ILE A 81 -17.75 10.81 -8.79
CA ILE A 81 -16.95 11.19 -7.63
C ILE A 81 -17.70 10.89 -6.33
N SER A 82 -18.97 11.27 -6.25
CA SER A 82 -19.79 11.04 -5.05
C SER A 82 -19.95 9.54 -4.75
N GLY A 83 -20.15 8.73 -5.78
CA GLY A 83 -20.23 7.27 -5.67
C GLY A 83 -18.92 6.64 -5.23
N PHE A 84 -17.78 7.10 -5.78
CA PHE A 84 -16.46 6.64 -5.36
C PHE A 84 -16.19 6.95 -3.88
N ILE A 85 -16.48 8.17 -3.41
CA ILE A 85 -16.35 8.55 -1.99
C ILE A 85 -17.24 7.67 -1.10
N ALA A 86 -18.50 7.42 -1.51
CA ALA A 86 -19.40 6.53 -0.77
C ALA A 86 -18.85 5.09 -0.70
N ASN A 87 -18.26 4.58 -1.78
CA ASN A 87 -17.63 3.25 -1.80
C ASN A 87 -16.43 3.17 -0.84
N ILE A 88 -15.62 4.23 -0.74
CA ILE A 88 -14.57 4.32 0.26
C ILE A 88 -15.18 4.25 1.67
N ALA A 89 -16.21 5.06 1.96
CA ALA A 89 -16.84 5.09 3.27
C ALA A 89 -17.36 3.70 3.69
N VAL A 90 -18.08 3.01 2.80
CA VAL A 90 -18.57 1.63 3.04
C VAL A 90 -17.41 0.65 3.29
N HIS A 91 -16.30 0.78 2.56
CA HIS A 91 -15.13 -0.07 2.76
C HIS A 91 -14.51 0.15 4.16
N VAL A 92 -14.34 1.41 4.56
CA VAL A 92 -13.82 1.78 5.89
C VAL A 92 -14.75 1.24 6.98
N GLU A 93 -16.06 1.42 6.87
CA GLU A 93 -17.04 0.91 7.84
C GLU A 93 -16.98 -0.63 7.96
N ARG A 94 -16.95 -1.34 6.82
CA ARG A 94 -16.85 -2.81 6.79
C ARG A 94 -15.57 -3.35 7.41
N SER A 95 -14.48 -2.57 7.37
CA SER A 95 -13.23 -2.92 8.03
C SER A 95 -13.26 -2.75 9.55
N GLY A 96 -14.36 -2.22 10.11
CA GLY A 96 -14.42 -1.79 11.51
C GLY A 96 -13.52 -0.59 11.78
N PHE A 97 -13.40 0.32 10.80
CA PHE A 97 -12.53 1.51 10.85
C PHE A 97 -11.03 1.20 11.01
N ARG A 98 -10.60 0.04 10.52
CA ARG A 98 -9.19 -0.40 10.54
C ARG A 98 -8.50 -0.27 9.18
N ALA A 99 -9.27 -0.08 8.11
CA ALA A 99 -8.77 0.32 6.80
C ALA A 99 -8.93 1.84 6.66
N GLY A 100 -7.98 2.52 6.03
CA GLY A 100 -8.03 3.99 5.98
C GLY A 100 -7.04 4.70 5.07
N GLY A 101 -6.18 3.99 4.34
CA GLY A 101 -5.18 4.61 3.46
C GLY A 101 -3.76 4.28 3.90
N PRO A 102 -3.26 3.08 3.58
CA PRO A 102 -1.86 2.70 3.82
C PRO A 102 -0.86 3.76 3.31
N ILE A 103 -1.15 4.38 2.17
CA ILE A 103 -0.30 5.42 1.59
C ILE A 103 -0.27 6.68 2.48
N THR A 104 -1.41 7.08 3.04
CA THR A 104 -1.51 8.24 3.94
C THR A 104 -0.72 8.03 5.22
N THR A 105 -0.86 6.86 5.86
CA THR A 105 -0.10 6.52 7.07
C THR A 105 1.40 6.56 6.81
N ILE A 106 1.85 5.95 5.71
CA ILE A 106 3.28 5.91 5.36
C ILE A 106 3.78 7.31 5.01
N ALA A 107 3.03 8.09 4.24
CA ALA A 107 3.39 9.46 3.91
C ALA A 107 3.59 10.31 5.18
N LEU A 108 2.68 10.18 6.16
CA LEU A 108 2.78 10.90 7.43
C LEU A 108 3.98 10.45 8.28
N GLU A 109 4.20 9.14 8.40
CA GLU A 109 5.30 8.58 9.21
C GLU A 109 6.69 8.84 8.63
N THR A 110 6.79 9.01 7.31
CA THR A 110 8.08 9.07 6.60
C THR A 110 8.39 10.45 6.03
N ALA A 111 7.49 11.42 6.20
CA ALA A 111 7.61 12.77 5.64
C ALA A 111 8.95 13.46 5.95
N THR A 112 9.52 13.22 7.14
CA THR A 112 10.79 13.83 7.58
C THR A 112 11.97 12.86 7.61
N ASP A 113 11.71 11.56 7.51
CA ASP A 113 12.66 10.51 7.91
C ASP A 113 13.12 9.62 6.74
N SER A 114 12.39 9.62 5.61
CA SER A 114 12.78 8.89 4.40
C SER A 114 12.38 9.67 3.15
N GLU A 115 13.38 10.27 2.48
CA GLU A 115 13.16 10.96 1.21
C GLU A 115 12.66 10.00 0.12
N THR A 116 13.15 8.76 0.11
CA THR A 116 12.73 7.72 -0.85
C THR A 116 11.25 7.41 -0.74
N LEU A 117 10.75 7.16 0.48
CA LEU A 117 9.33 6.85 0.70
C LEU A 117 8.46 8.08 0.50
N ARG A 118 8.92 9.27 0.95
CA ARG A 118 8.23 10.54 0.70
C ARG A 118 8.03 10.79 -0.80
N ALA A 119 9.09 10.68 -1.59
CA ALA A 119 9.02 10.86 -3.04
C ALA A 119 8.14 9.79 -3.73
N THR A 120 8.14 8.56 -3.21
CA THR A 120 7.26 7.50 -3.72
C THR A 120 5.79 7.82 -3.47
N CYS A 121 5.43 8.25 -2.26
CA CYS A 121 4.08 8.71 -1.92
C CYS A 121 3.66 9.92 -2.76
N ASP A 122 4.54 10.90 -2.96
CA ASP A 122 4.29 12.08 -3.78
C ASP A 122 3.94 11.71 -5.24
N ARG A 123 4.72 10.81 -5.84
CA ARG A 123 4.44 10.28 -7.19
C ARG A 123 3.11 9.55 -7.26
N ILE A 124 2.74 8.80 -6.23
CA ILE A 124 1.45 8.08 -6.18
C ILE A 124 0.29 9.09 -6.15
N TYR A 125 0.35 10.08 -5.24
CA TYR A 125 -0.67 11.11 -5.16
C TYR A 125 -0.76 11.97 -6.42
N GLY A 126 0.36 12.29 -7.05
CA GLY A 126 0.37 13.03 -8.32
C GLY A 126 -0.19 12.24 -9.51
N GLY A 127 -0.32 10.91 -9.38
CA GLY A 127 -0.92 10.05 -10.40
C GLY A 127 -2.40 9.74 -10.21
N TRP A 128 -2.96 10.04 -9.03
CA TRP A 128 -4.39 9.92 -8.73
C TRP A 128 -5.13 11.18 -9.17
#